data_AF-A0A9X3YFX9-F1
#
_entry.id   AF-A0A9X3YFX9-F1
#
_cell.length_a   1.000
_cell.length_b   1.000
_cell.length_c   1.000
_cell.angle_alpha   90.00
_cell.angle_beta   90.00
_cell.angle_gamma   90.00
#
_symmetry.space_group_name_H-M   'P 1'
#
loop_
_entity.id
_entity.type
_entity.pdbx_description
1 polymer ?
#
loop_
_entity_poly.entity_id
_entity_poly.type
_entity_poly.pdbx_seq_one_letter_code
_entity_poly.pdbx_strand_id
1 'polypeptide(L)'
;MTLQKSDVVIFDGRNHLIASFVDGEPFVPTDYDFRPVSSSTACRRGYLCVYEVRDDLLVLDAFHVNHQEGRVPASQLKRPPSLNGVEARESTMPDVGRWMFERIGLRLRYTGRVRIGREPYRESHPELRFPSPTKFVKVLELTFEDGMLTAVQDLSKALADSDSHGI
;
A
#
# COMPACT_ATOMS: atom_id res chain seq x y z
N MET A 1 16.18 -6.61 -13.11
CA MET A 1 15.54 -5.35 -12.65
C MET A 1 14.60 -5.71 -11.52
N THR A 2 14.76 -5.14 -10.31
CA THR A 2 13.92 -5.47 -9.15
C THR A 2 12.62 -4.67 -9.19
N LEU A 3 11.47 -5.35 -9.04
CA LEU A 3 10.15 -4.72 -8.97
C LEU A 3 9.97 -3.96 -7.65
N GLN A 4 9.18 -2.90 -7.67
CA GLN A 4 8.80 -2.17 -6.47
C GLN A 4 7.82 -3.00 -5.63
N LYS A 5 7.99 -3.03 -4.31
CA LYS A 5 7.02 -3.59 -3.37
C LYS A 5 5.68 -2.87 -3.52
N SER A 6 4.61 -3.64 -3.67
CA SER A 6 3.25 -3.13 -3.81
C SER A 6 2.64 -2.82 -2.45
N ASP A 7 1.88 -1.73 -2.39
CA ASP A 7 1.00 -1.44 -1.27
C ASP A 7 -0.05 -2.56 -1.10
N VAL A 8 -0.58 -2.66 0.11
CA VAL A 8 -1.56 -3.69 0.48
C VAL A 8 -2.87 -3.02 0.86
N VAL A 9 -3.99 -3.68 0.56
CA VAL A 9 -5.29 -3.34 1.15
C VAL A 9 -5.91 -4.56 1.82
N ILE A 10 -6.44 -4.34 3.02
CA ILE A 10 -7.25 -5.30 3.75
C ILE A 10 -8.69 -5.08 3.31
N PHE A 11 -9.27 -6.06 2.62
CA PHE A 11 -10.65 -6.02 2.14
C PHE A 11 -11.32 -7.36 2.45
N ASP A 12 -12.53 -7.34 3.01
CA ASP A 12 -13.26 -8.54 3.45
C ASP A 12 -12.41 -9.46 4.36
N GLY A 13 -11.70 -8.83 5.31
CA GLY A 13 -10.82 -9.51 6.27
C GLY A 13 -9.58 -10.19 5.66
N ARG A 14 -9.22 -9.87 4.42
CA ARG A 14 -8.10 -10.51 3.70
C ARG A 14 -7.14 -9.49 3.10
N ASN A 15 -5.86 -9.84 3.06
CA ASN A 15 -4.84 -9.04 2.40
C ASN A 15 -4.90 -9.21 0.88
N HIS A 16 -4.97 -8.08 0.19
CA HIS A 16 -4.86 -7.98 -1.26
C HIS A 16 -3.69 -7.06 -1.62
N LEU A 17 -2.94 -7.42 -2.66
CA LEU A 17 -1.96 -6.51 -3.24
C LEU A 17 -2.68 -5.47 -4.08
N ILE A 18 -2.24 -4.22 -4.00
CA ILE A 18 -2.72 -3.17 -4.90
C ILE A 18 -1.99 -3.33 -6.23
N ALA A 19 -2.78 -3.58 -7.29
CA ALA A 19 -2.28 -3.65 -8.65
C ALA A 19 -2.11 -2.24 -9.23
N SER A 20 -3.07 -1.36 -8.98
CA SER A 20 -3.03 0.04 -9.41
C SER A 20 -4.06 0.90 -8.70
N PHE A 21 -3.72 2.16 -8.48
CA PHE A 21 -4.68 3.24 -8.26
C PHE A 21 -4.99 3.88 -9.61
N VAL A 22 -6.25 3.83 -10.06
CA VAL A 22 -6.62 4.28 -11.42
C VAL A 22 -6.69 5.80 -11.49
N ASP A 23 -7.14 6.45 -10.41
CA ASP A 23 -7.42 7.90 -10.38
C ASP A 23 -6.47 8.65 -9.41
N GLY A 24 -5.24 8.14 -9.24
CA GLY A 24 -4.23 8.71 -8.34
C GLY A 24 -4.17 8.04 -6.96
N GLU A 25 -3.09 8.29 -6.22
CA GLU A 25 -2.85 7.65 -4.91
C GLU A 25 -3.74 8.26 -3.81
N PRO A 26 -4.35 7.44 -2.92
CA PRO A 26 -5.23 7.93 -1.86
C PRO A 26 -4.47 8.56 -0.68
N PHE A 27 -3.16 8.33 -0.59
CA PHE A 27 -2.30 8.89 0.45
C PHE A 27 -0.98 9.33 -0.17
N VAL A 28 -0.64 10.61 0.00
CA VAL A 28 0.62 11.19 -0.45
C VAL A 28 1.40 11.64 0.79
N PRO A 29 2.52 10.99 1.17
CA PRO A 29 3.21 11.29 2.42
C PRO A 29 3.64 12.75 2.58
N THR A 30 3.95 13.43 1.47
CA THR A 30 4.41 14.83 1.52
C THR A 30 3.36 15.81 2.01
N ASP A 31 2.07 15.46 1.86
CA ASP A 31 0.94 16.27 2.35
C ASP A 31 0.83 16.22 3.88
N TYR A 32 1.55 15.28 4.51
CA TYR A 32 1.62 15.06 5.96
C TYR A 32 3.03 15.36 6.50
N ASP A 33 3.79 16.21 5.80
CA ASP A 33 5.16 16.60 6.15
C ASP A 33 6.20 15.47 6.17
N PHE A 34 5.88 14.30 5.61
CA PHE A 34 6.88 13.27 5.41
C PHE A 34 7.77 13.59 4.21
N ARG A 35 9.02 13.17 4.29
CA ARG A 35 10.00 13.22 3.21
C ARG A 35 10.56 11.82 2.99
N PRO A 36 9.85 10.97 2.21
CA PRO A 36 10.27 9.61 2.00
C PRO A 36 11.61 9.51 1.27
N VAL A 37 12.43 8.54 1.66
CA VAL A 37 13.71 8.26 1.00
C VAL A 37 13.82 6.77 0.71
N SER A 38 14.25 6.45 -0.52
CA SER A 38 14.41 5.07 -0.98
C SER A 38 15.15 4.22 0.05
N SER A 39 14.55 3.11 0.48
CA SER A 39 15.18 2.16 1.41
C SER A 39 16.01 1.10 0.67
N SER A 40 15.58 0.73 -0.54
CA SER A 40 16.23 -0.28 -1.37
C SER A 40 15.80 -0.15 -2.83
N THR A 41 16.42 -0.91 -3.74
CA THR A 41 16.01 -0.95 -5.16
C THR A 41 14.61 -1.54 -5.37
N ALA A 42 14.09 -2.26 -4.37
CA ALA A 42 12.73 -2.80 -4.31
C ALA A 42 11.72 -1.86 -3.61
N CYS A 43 12.14 -0.76 -3.00
CA CYS A 43 11.25 0.25 -2.40
C CYS A 43 11.82 1.64 -2.68
N ARG A 44 11.73 2.03 -3.96
CA ARG A 44 12.29 3.29 -4.47
C ARG A 44 11.48 4.49 -4.02
N ARG A 45 10.16 4.33 -3.85
CA ARG A 45 9.28 5.31 -3.20
C ARG A 45 9.75 5.66 -1.78
N GLY A 46 10.43 4.75 -1.09
CA GLY A 46 10.92 4.96 0.29
C GLY A 46 9.86 4.81 1.37
N TYR A 47 8.69 4.31 0.99
CA TYR A 47 7.58 4.02 1.88
C TYR A 47 6.70 2.91 1.33
N LEU A 48 5.85 2.38 2.21
CA LEU A 48 4.84 1.38 1.91
C LEU A 48 3.58 1.67 2.74
N CYS A 49 2.42 1.57 2.11
CA CYS A 49 1.13 1.76 2.78
C CYS A 49 0.37 0.43 2.90
N VAL A 50 -0.29 0.27 4.04
CA VAL A 50 -1.33 -0.74 4.26
C VAL A 50 -2.63 0.01 4.49
N TYR A 51 -3.55 -0.17 3.56
CA TYR A 51 -4.90 0.36 3.63
C TYR A 51 -5.85 -0.70 4.18
N GLU A 52 -6.99 -0.27 4.69
CA GLU A 52 -8.09 -1.15 5.08
C GLU A 52 -9.41 -0.52 4.61
N VAL A 53 -10.32 -1.36 4.13
CA VAL A 53 -11.72 -0.99 3.98
C VAL A 53 -12.43 -1.43 5.25
N ARG A 54 -12.70 -0.47 6.15
CA ARG A 54 -13.33 -0.70 7.46
C ARG A 54 -14.67 0.00 7.47
N ASP A 55 -15.75 -0.75 7.68
CA ASP A 55 -17.13 -0.22 7.66
C ASP A 55 -17.40 0.62 6.39
N ASP A 56 -17.02 0.06 5.23
CA ASP A 56 -17.05 0.70 3.91
C ASP A 56 -16.17 1.96 3.75
N LEU A 57 -15.39 2.35 4.75
CA LEU A 57 -14.46 3.49 4.66
C LEU A 57 -13.04 3.02 4.31
N LEU A 58 -12.42 3.71 3.36
CA LEU A 58 -10.99 3.59 3.09
C LEU A 58 -10.19 4.32 4.17
N VAL A 59 -9.38 3.56 4.91
CA VAL A 59 -8.46 4.11 5.91
C VAL A 59 -7.03 3.68 5.61
N LEU A 60 -6.08 4.54 5.96
CA LEU A 60 -4.68 4.13 6.13
C LEU A 60 -4.57 3.47 7.51
N ASP A 61 -4.21 2.18 7.55
CA ASP A 61 -4.06 1.43 8.79
C ASP A 61 -2.61 1.33 9.24
N ALA A 62 -1.68 1.08 8.31
CA ALA A 62 -0.26 1.08 8.60
C ALA A 62 0.57 1.79 7.52
N PHE A 63 1.70 2.34 7.95
CA PHE A 63 2.61 3.12 7.10
C PHE A 63 4.05 2.85 7.50
N HIS A 64 4.85 2.35 6.56
CA HIS A 64 6.29 2.20 6.74
C HIS A 64 7.01 3.26 5.94
N VAL A 65 8.02 3.90 6.52
CA VAL A 65 8.71 5.00 5.85
C VAL A 65 10.15 5.14 6.36
N ASN A 66 11.05 5.46 5.45
CA ASN A 66 12.26 6.19 5.81
C ASN A 66 11.97 7.68 5.68
N HIS A 67 12.18 8.45 6.74
CA HIS A 67 11.91 9.87 6.75
C HIS A 67 13.22 10.65 6.84
N GLN A 68 13.38 11.64 5.96
CA GLN A 68 14.56 12.49 5.95
C GLN A 68 14.29 13.91 5.47
N GLU A 69 14.53 14.87 6.33
CA GLU A 69 14.62 16.28 5.93
C GLU A 69 16.00 16.59 5.34
N GLY A 70 16.03 17.14 4.13
CA GLY A 70 17.27 17.51 3.45
C GLY A 70 18.10 16.34 2.95
N ARG A 71 19.36 16.59 2.55
CA ARG A 71 20.31 15.56 2.10
C ARG A 71 21.26 15.17 3.23
N VAL A 72 20.86 14.21 4.05
CA VAL A 72 21.72 13.56 5.05
C VAL A 72 21.95 12.07 4.70
N PRO A 73 23.02 11.43 5.20
CA PRO A 73 23.24 9.99 5.00
C PRO A 73 22.15 9.16 5.67
N ALA A 74 21.92 7.93 5.19
CA ALA A 74 20.93 7.01 5.78
C ALA A 74 21.17 6.69 7.27
N SER A 75 22.42 6.86 7.76
CA SER A 75 22.74 6.77 9.19
C SER A 75 22.14 7.89 10.04
N GLN A 76 21.59 8.94 9.42
CA GLN A 76 21.01 10.12 10.05
C GLN A 76 19.51 10.27 9.76
N LEU A 77 18.82 9.18 9.38
CA LEU A 77 17.36 9.18 9.28
C LEU A 77 16.75 9.65 10.61
N LYS A 78 15.97 10.73 10.54
CA LYS A 78 15.28 11.30 11.70
C LYS A 78 14.00 10.55 11.98
N ARG A 79 13.52 10.65 13.22
CA ARG A 79 12.16 10.22 13.57
C ARG A 79 11.16 11.15 12.87
N PRO A 80 10.15 10.60 12.16
CA PRO A 80 9.12 11.41 11.52
C PRO A 80 8.16 12.05 12.52
N PRO A 81 7.34 13.04 12.08
CA PRO A 81 6.22 13.54 12.87
C PRO A 81 5.17 12.45 13.15
N SER A 82 4.32 12.67 14.16
CA SER A 82 3.16 11.83 14.41
C SER A 82 2.17 11.88 13.23
N LEU A 83 1.53 10.77 12.91
CA LEU A 83 0.50 10.69 11.87
C LEU A 83 -0.83 10.33 12.51
N ASN A 84 -1.85 11.19 12.36
CA ASN A 84 -3.17 11.01 12.98
C ASN A 84 -3.11 10.76 14.50
N GLY A 85 -2.19 11.44 15.21
CA GLY A 85 -1.95 11.25 16.65
C GLY A 85 -1.20 9.96 17.00
N VAL A 86 -0.79 9.16 16.01
CA VAL A 86 0.03 7.95 16.21
C VAL A 86 1.51 8.28 16.06
N GLU A 87 2.28 7.85 17.05
CA GLU A 87 3.72 7.98 17.11
C GLU A 87 4.43 6.88 16.32
N ALA A 88 5.53 7.23 15.63
CA ALA A 88 6.35 6.26 14.94
C ALA A 88 7.11 5.35 15.94
N ARG A 89 7.19 4.07 15.60
CA ARG A 89 8.07 3.08 16.24
C ARG A 89 9.14 2.59 15.27
N GLU A 90 10.25 2.08 15.79
CA GLU A 90 11.24 1.42 14.92
C GLU A 90 10.63 0.15 14.31
N SER A 91 10.84 -0.01 13.01
CA SER A 91 10.30 -1.09 12.20
C SER A 91 11.14 -2.36 12.39
N THR A 92 10.46 -3.51 12.48
CA THR A 92 11.09 -4.83 12.40
C THR A 92 11.47 -5.21 10.96
N MET A 93 11.06 -4.42 9.97
CA MET A 93 11.36 -4.58 8.54
C MET A 93 12.10 -3.35 7.99
N PRO A 94 13.39 -3.17 8.34
CA PRO A 94 14.16 -1.99 7.95
C PRO A 94 14.44 -1.91 6.44
N ASP A 95 14.27 -3.00 5.69
CA ASP A 95 14.37 -3.04 4.23
C ASP A 95 13.20 -2.30 3.54
N VAL A 96 12.07 -2.14 4.22
CA VAL A 96 10.90 -1.39 3.76
C VAL A 96 10.98 0.05 4.25
N GLY A 97 11.26 0.24 5.53
CA GLY A 97 11.44 1.55 6.15
C GLY A 97 11.83 1.40 7.61
N ARG A 98 12.64 2.33 8.12
CA ARG A 98 13.11 2.36 9.51
C ARG A 98 11.98 2.61 10.49
N TRP A 99 10.99 3.41 10.09
CA TRP A 99 9.87 3.79 10.94
C TRP A 99 8.59 3.13 10.47
N MET A 100 7.76 2.74 11.44
CA MET A 100 6.45 2.18 11.21
C MET A 100 5.42 2.86 12.08
N PHE A 101 4.23 3.03 11.51
CA PHE A 101 3.00 3.42 12.17
C PHE A 101 1.99 2.28 11.98
N GLU A 102 1.23 1.95 13.02
CA GLU A 102 0.21 0.91 13.01
C GLU A 102 -1.07 1.43 13.66
N ARG A 103 -2.21 0.85 13.24
CA ARG A 103 -3.54 1.22 13.77
C ARG A 103 -3.77 2.74 13.65
N ILE A 104 -3.32 3.33 12.55
CA ILE A 104 -3.38 4.77 12.30
C ILE A 104 -4.84 5.22 12.23
N GLY A 105 -5.69 4.44 11.55
CA GLY A 105 -7.11 4.75 11.40
C GLY A 105 -7.37 6.09 10.71
N LEU A 106 -6.46 6.54 9.85
CA LEU A 106 -6.61 7.81 9.14
C LEU A 106 -7.58 7.61 7.98
N ARG A 107 -8.77 8.21 8.08
CA ARG A 107 -9.73 8.22 6.97
C ARG A 107 -9.17 8.98 5.78
N LEU A 108 -9.19 8.35 4.61
CA LEU A 108 -8.75 8.95 3.35
C LEU A 108 -9.96 9.40 2.55
N ARG A 109 -10.00 10.69 2.16
CA ARG A 109 -11.09 11.27 1.33
C ARG A 109 -10.89 10.95 -0.16
N TYR A 110 -10.63 9.69 -0.47
CA TYR A 110 -10.31 9.26 -1.82
C TYR A 110 -11.58 9.13 -2.68
N THR A 111 -11.53 9.65 -3.90
CA THR A 111 -12.56 9.42 -4.92
C THR A 111 -11.87 8.84 -6.15
N GLY A 112 -12.23 7.60 -6.51
CA GLY A 112 -11.56 6.88 -7.58
C GLY A 112 -11.62 5.37 -7.44
N ARG A 113 -10.92 4.68 -8.33
CA ARG A 113 -10.91 3.21 -8.42
C ARG A 113 -9.56 2.64 -8.00
N VAL A 114 -9.62 1.58 -7.20
CA VAL A 114 -8.44 0.81 -6.77
C VAL A 114 -8.58 -0.61 -7.30
N ARG A 115 -7.59 -1.08 -8.06
CA ARG A 115 -7.53 -2.47 -8.51
C ARG A 115 -6.67 -3.27 -7.57
N ILE A 116 -7.25 -4.35 -7.05
CA ILE A 116 -6.66 -5.17 -6.01
C ILE A 116 -6.61 -6.60 -6.51
N GLY A 117 -5.47 -7.24 -6.28
CA GLY A 117 -5.18 -8.56 -6.78
C GLY A 117 -4.84 -9.52 -5.65
N ARG A 118 -5.13 -10.80 -5.86
CA ARG A 118 -4.64 -11.87 -5.00
C ARG A 118 -3.81 -12.86 -5.82
N GLU A 119 -2.61 -13.19 -5.34
CA GLU A 119 -1.83 -14.32 -5.87
C GLU A 119 -2.52 -15.65 -5.49
N PRO A 120 -2.36 -16.74 -6.28
CA PRO A 120 -2.78 -18.06 -5.84
C PRO A 120 -2.01 -18.42 -4.58
N TYR A 121 -2.76 -18.76 -3.54
CA TYR A 121 -2.31 -19.14 -2.21
C TYR A 121 -1.01 -19.97 -2.23
N ARG A 122 0.10 -19.40 -1.74
CA ARG A 122 1.24 -20.18 -1.24
C ARG A 122 1.26 -20.02 0.28
N GLU A 123 1.13 -21.14 0.98
CA GLU A 123 1.24 -21.23 2.42
C GLU A 123 2.55 -20.60 2.91
N SER A 124 2.49 -19.39 3.45
CA SER A 124 3.39 -18.99 4.53
C SER A 124 2.87 -17.74 5.27
N HIS A 125 2.36 -18.00 6.47
CA HIS A 125 2.43 -17.22 7.71
C HIS A 125 1.88 -15.77 7.79
N PRO A 126 1.29 -15.37 8.95
CA PRO A 126 0.25 -14.34 9.04
C PRO A 126 0.74 -12.90 9.24
N GLU A 127 2.04 -12.63 9.13
CA GLU A 127 2.61 -11.35 9.57
C GLU A 127 3.43 -10.76 8.42
N LEU A 128 2.78 -9.97 7.55
CA LEU A 128 3.45 -9.02 6.64
C LEU A 128 4.49 -9.59 5.66
N ARG A 129 4.34 -10.82 5.17
CA ARG A 129 5.15 -11.28 4.02
C ARG A 129 4.51 -10.86 2.71
N PHE A 130 5.04 -9.78 2.14
CA PHE A 130 4.68 -9.22 0.84
C PHE A 130 4.74 -10.29 -0.24
N PRO A 131 3.63 -10.60 -0.92
CA PRO A 131 3.64 -11.52 -2.05
C PRO A 131 4.53 -10.99 -3.18
N SER A 132 4.95 -11.88 -4.07
CA SER A 132 5.63 -11.46 -5.29
C SER A 132 4.64 -10.57 -6.09
N PRO A 133 5.08 -9.62 -6.91
CA PRO A 133 4.17 -8.83 -7.73
C PRO A 133 3.65 -9.60 -8.96
N THR A 134 3.88 -10.91 -9.03
CA THR A 134 3.93 -11.63 -10.32
C THR A 134 2.84 -12.69 -10.39
N LYS A 135 1.70 -12.23 -10.92
CA LYS A 135 0.47 -12.96 -11.33
C LYS A 135 -0.65 -12.94 -10.30
N PHE A 136 -1.62 -12.06 -10.52
CA PHE A 136 -2.91 -12.08 -9.83
C PHE A 136 -3.83 -13.12 -10.47
N VAL A 137 -4.47 -13.94 -9.64
CA VAL A 137 -5.48 -14.92 -10.08
C VAL A 137 -6.90 -14.37 -9.99
N LYS A 138 -7.11 -13.42 -9.07
CA LYS A 138 -8.36 -12.69 -8.92
C LYS A 138 -8.07 -11.21 -8.85
N VAL A 139 -8.73 -10.42 -9.70
CA VAL A 139 -8.63 -8.96 -9.71
C VAL A 139 -10.00 -8.37 -9.42
N LEU A 140 -10.09 -7.60 -8.35
CA LEU A 140 -11.27 -6.81 -8.01
C LEU A 140 -10.97 -5.34 -8.26
N GLU A 141 -11.97 -4.58 -8.68
CA GLU A 141 -11.95 -3.13 -8.70
C GLU A 141 -12.90 -2.60 -7.62
N LEU A 142 -12.35 -1.80 -6.72
CA LEU A 142 -13.07 -1.11 -5.66
C LEU A 142 -13.25 0.34 -6.08
N THR A 143 -14.48 0.86 -6.04
CA THR A 143 -14.78 2.26 -6.36
C THR A 143 -15.12 3.01 -5.08
N PHE A 144 -14.49 4.17 -4.89
CA PHE A 144 -14.69 5.01 -3.72
C PHE A 144 -15.18 6.42 -4.09
N GLU A 145 -15.97 7.02 -3.20
CA GLU A 145 -16.40 8.42 -3.24
C GLU A 145 -16.25 9.05 -1.83
N ASP A 146 -15.43 10.11 -1.70
CA ASP A 146 -15.05 10.72 -0.41
C ASP A 146 -14.60 9.68 0.66
N GLY A 147 -13.90 8.64 0.20
CA GLY A 147 -13.41 7.54 1.01
C GLY A 147 -14.43 6.43 1.28
N MET A 148 -15.68 6.56 0.86
CA MET A 148 -16.71 5.54 1.01
C MET A 148 -16.71 4.57 -0.16
N LEU A 149 -16.71 3.27 0.10
CA LEU A 149 -16.84 2.23 -0.91
C LEU A 149 -18.26 2.26 -1.48
N THR A 150 -18.38 2.50 -2.79
CA THR A 150 -19.67 2.58 -3.48
C THR A 150 -19.91 1.44 -4.45
N ALA A 151 -18.85 0.76 -4.92
CA ALA A 151 -18.98 -0.39 -5.79
C ALA A 151 -17.78 -1.35 -5.70
N VAL A 152 -18.06 -2.63 -5.96
CA VAL A 152 -17.06 -3.70 -6.09
C VAL A 152 -17.35 -4.45 -7.38
N GLN A 153 -16.36 -4.55 -8.26
CA GLN A 153 -16.47 -5.27 -9.52
C GLN A 153 -15.40 -6.37 -9.63
N ASP A 154 -15.80 -7.57 -10.04
CA ASP A 154 -14.87 -8.65 -10.35
C ASP A 154 -14.42 -8.55 -11.82
N LEU A 155 -13.14 -8.24 -12.05
CA LEU A 155 -12.54 -8.07 -13.36
C LEU A 155 -11.77 -9.31 -13.83
N SER A 156 -11.79 -10.41 -13.06
CA SER A 156 -10.91 -11.56 -13.29
C SER A 156 -11.13 -12.20 -14.66
N LYS A 157 -12.38 -12.28 -15.14
CA LYS A 157 -12.69 -12.85 -16.46
C LYS A 157 -12.27 -11.92 -17.61
N ALA A 158 -12.59 -10.63 -17.50
CA ALA A 158 -12.28 -9.65 -18.53
C ALA A 158 -10.77 -9.52 -18.78
N LEU A 159 -9.95 -9.62 -17.72
CA LEU A 159 -8.49 -9.56 -17.81
C LEU A 159 -7.86 -10.87 -18.30
N ALA A 160 -8.47 -12.02 -18.01
CA ALA A 160 -8.00 -13.30 -18.54
C ALA A 160 -8.15 -13.38 -20.09
N ASP A 161 -9.24 -12.82 -20.62
CA ASP A 161 -9.52 -12.83 -22.06
C ASP A 161 -8.61 -11.85 -22.83
N SER A 162 -8.18 -10.74 -22.20
CA SER A 162 -7.27 -9.78 -22.81
C SER A 162 -5.81 -10.26 -22.90
N ASP A 163 -5.35 -11.08 -21.94
CA ASP A 163 -4.02 -11.69 -21.99
C ASP A 163 -3.89 -12.77 -23.08
N SER A 164 -5.03 -13.25 -23.62
CA SER A 164 -5.09 -14.31 -24.64
C SER A 164 -4.86 -13.82 -26.08
N HIS A 165 -4.86 -12.49 -26.31
CA HIS A 165 -4.73 -11.88 -27.64
C HIS A 165 -3.44 -11.06 -27.80
N GLY A 166 -2.49 -11.22 -26.88
CA GLY A 166 -1.23 -10.47 -26.86
C GLY A 166 0.01 -11.38 -26.82
N ILE A 167 0.19 -12.25 -27.81
CA ILE A 167 1.50 -12.80 -28.23
C ILE A 167 1.51 -12.88 -29.75
#